data_AF-A0A645C3Z1-F1
#
_entry.id   AF-A0A645C3Z1-F1
#
_cell.length_a   1.000
_cell.length_b   1.000
_cell.length_c   1.000
_cell.angle_alpha   90.00
_cell.angle_beta   90.00
_cell.angle_gamma   90.00
#
_symmetry.space_group_name_H-M   'P 1'
#
loop_
_entity.id
_entity.type
_entity.pdbx_description
1 polymer ?
#
loop_
_entity_poly.entity_id
_entity_poly.type
_entity_poly.pdbx_seq_one_letter_code
_entity_poly.pdbx_strand_id
1 'polypeptide(L)' 'MRNAEIHERFKTSGIKKWLCAEKLGISDVAFSKKLRIELSPEEKKKIFEIIEELKNESIK' A
#
# COMPACT_ATOMS: atom_id res chain seq x y z
N MET A 1 -11.53 -1.86 -11.69
CA MET A 1 -11.23 -1.95 -10.23
C MET A 1 -10.81 -0.58 -9.74
N ARG A 2 -11.37 -0.07 -8.64
CA ARG A 2 -10.81 1.12 -7.98
C ARG A 2 -9.40 0.77 -7.48
N ASN A 3 -8.44 1.69 -7.60
CA ASN A 3 -7.08 1.55 -7.06
C ASN A 3 -6.25 0.39 -7.65
N ALA A 4 -6.47 0.00 -8.91
CA ALA A 4 -5.71 -1.05 -9.59
C ALA A 4 -4.18 -0.79 -9.57
N GLU A 5 -3.79 0.48 -9.65
CA GLU A 5 -2.42 0.99 -9.56
C GLU A 5 -1.71 0.53 -8.28
N ILE A 6 -2.43 0.58 -7.14
CA ILE A 6 -1.90 0.18 -5.83
C ILE A 6 -1.68 -1.34 -5.82
N HIS A 7 -2.66 -2.09 -6.33
CA HIS A 7 -2.56 -3.54 -6.42
C HIS A 7 -1.40 -3.99 -7.32
N GLU A 8 -1.19 -3.30 -8.44
CA GLU A 8 -0.07 -3.56 -9.33
C GLU A 8 1.25 -3.24 -8.65
N ARG A 9 1.36 -2.10 -7.95
CA ARG A 9 2.57 -1.75 -7.19
C ARG A 9 2.93 -2.80 -6.14
N PHE A 10 1.94 -3.31 -5.41
CA PHE A 10 2.16 -4.41 -4.45
C PHE A 10 2.64 -5.69 -5.15
N LYS A 11 2.06 -6.04 -6.31
CA LYS A 11 2.51 -7.19 -7.12
C LYS A 11 3.94 -7.01 -7.62
N THR A 12 4.27 -5.85 -8.19
CA THR A 12 5.59 -5.55 -8.77
C THR A 12 6.67 -5.44 -7.70
N SER A 13 6.34 -4.89 -6.52
CA SER A 13 7.27 -4.80 -5.40
C SER A 13 7.40 -6.10 -4.61
N GLY A 14 6.48 -7.06 -4.75
CA GLY A 14 6.47 -8.31 -3.98
C GLY A 14 6.10 -8.14 -2.50
N ILE A 15 5.63 -6.95 -2.10
CA ILE A 15 5.37 -6.60 -0.71
C ILE A 15 3.96 -7.02 -0.33
N LYS A 16 3.80 -7.52 0.89
CA LYS A 16 2.49 -7.89 1.42
C LYS A 16 1.75 -6.64 1.91
N LYS A 17 0.45 -6.57 1.61
CA LYS A 17 -0.42 -5.42 1.96
C LYS A 17 -0.42 -5.10 3.46
N TRP A 18 -0.36 -6.12 4.31
CA TRP A 18 -0.31 -5.95 5.76
C TRP A 18 0.94 -5.21 6.23
N LEU A 19 2.07 -5.33 5.53
CA LEU A 19 3.32 -4.62 5.88
C LEU A 19 3.16 -3.10 5.71
N CYS A 20 2.48 -2.71 4.63
CA CYS A 20 2.12 -1.30 4.42
C CYS A 20 1.10 -0.82 5.46
N ALA A 21 0.16 -1.68 5.87
CA ALA A 21 -0.80 -1.37 6.93
C ALA A 21 -0.10 -1.16 8.28
N GLU A 22 0.88 -2.00 8.62
CA GLU A 22 1.70 -1.84 9.83
C GLU A 22 2.51 -0.55 9.83
N LYS A 23 3.17 -0.20 8.72
CA LYS A 23 3.87 1.10 8.56
C LYS A 23 2.92 2.30 8.68
N LEU A 24 1.68 2.15 8.21
CA LEU A 24 0.63 3.16 8.36
C LEU A 24 0.04 3.20 9.79
N GLY A 25 0.39 2.26 10.66
CA GLY A 25 -0.20 2.12 12.00
C GLY A 25 -1.67 1.73 11.98
N ILE A 26 -2.15 1.09 10.91
CA ILE A 26 -3.55 0.67 10.73
C ILE A 26 -3.64 -0.85 10.59
N SER A 27 -4.81 -1.39 10.92
CA SER A 27 -5.07 -2.83 10.73
C SER A 27 -5.26 -3.18 9.24
N ASP A 28 -4.91 -4.40 8.84
CA ASP A 28 -5.15 -4.93 7.48
C ASP A 28 -6.62 -4.75 7.03
N VAL A 29 -7.56 -4.95 7.96
CA VAL A 29 -9.00 -4.76 7.70
C VAL A 29 -9.31 -3.31 7.31
N ALA A 30 -8.70 -2.34 8.01
CA ALA A 30 -8.86 -0.92 7.71
C ALA A 30 -8.22 -0.57 6.36
N PHE A 31 -7.06 -1.16 6.06
CA PHE A 31 -6.39 -0.99 4.77
C PHE A 31 -7.20 -1.55 3.60
N SER A 32 -7.71 -2.78 3.72
CA SER A 32 -8.60 -3.39 2.71
C SER A 32 -9.92 -2.65 2.55
N LYS A 33 -10.46 -2.05 3.62
CA LYS A 33 -11.60 -1.13 3.52
C LYS A 33 -11.22 0.15 2.78
N LYS A 34 -10.05 0.73 3.07
CA LYS A 34 -9.49 1.90 2.37
C LYS A 34 -9.29 1.65 0.87
N LEU A 35 -8.81 0.47 0.48
CA LEU A 35 -8.63 0.13 -0.94
C LEU A 35 -9.94 -0.01 -1.72
N ARG A 36 -11.08 -0.21 -1.04
CA ARG A 36 -12.41 -0.32 -1.66
C ARG A 36 -13.12 1.03 -1.82
N ILE A 37 -12.65 2.08 -1.15
CA ILE A 37 -13.17 3.45 -1.30
C ILE A 37 -12.29 4.26 -2.26
N GLU A 38 -12.83 5.37 -2.76
CA GLU A 38 -12.08 6.30 -3.60
C GLU A 38 -11.07 7.04 -2.71
N LEU A 39 -9.80 6.65 -2.81
CA LEU A 39 -8.70 7.27 -2.07
C LEU A 39 -8.31 8.57 -2.79
N SER A 40 -8.20 9.65 -2.03
CA SER A 40 -7.61 10.90 -2.50
C SER A 40 -6.19 10.65 -3.05
N PRO A 41 -5.76 11.43 -4.06
CA PRO A 41 -4.45 11.26 -4.67
C PRO A 41 -3.29 11.38 -3.66
N GLU A 42 -3.45 12.18 -2.61
CA GLU A 42 -2.48 12.33 -1.52
C GLU A 42 -2.29 11.04 -0.70
N GLU A 43 -3.39 10.38 -0.34
CA GLU A 43 -3.35 9.11 0.39
C GLU A 43 -2.73 8.00 -0.47
N LYS A 44 -3.03 7.98 -1.77
CA LYS A 44 -2.38 7.06 -2.71
C LYS A 44 -0.87 7.28 -2.74
N LYS A 45 -0.43 8.54 -2.77
CA LYS A 45 0.99 8.90 -2.83
C LYS A 45 1.75 8.42 -1.59
N LYS A 46 1.18 8.63 -0.39
CA LYS A 46 1.73 8.08 0.86
C LYS A 46 1.87 6.56 0.82
N ILE A 47 0.85 5.85 0.33
CA ILE A 47 0.91 4.39 0.20
C ILE A 47 2.04 3.99 -0.77
N PHE A 48 2.20 4.70 -1.89
CA PHE A 48 3.29 4.42 -2.83
C PHE A 48 4.67 4.67 -2.23
N GLU A 49 4.86 5.76 -1.48
CA GLU A 49 6.13 6.04 -0.78
C GLU A 49 6.47 4.94 0.23
N ILE A 50 5.49 4.50 1.02
CA ILE A 50 5.69 3.40 1.98
C ILE A 50 6.02 2.09 1.28
N ILE A 51 5.35 1.78 0.16
CA ILE A 51 5.66 0.59 -0.65
C ILE A 51 7.09 0.67 -1.19
N GLU A 52 7.55 1.83 -1.64
CA GLU A 52 8.90 2.01 -2.17
C GLU A 52 9.96 1.89 -1.07
N GLU A 53 9.69 2.46 0.10
CA GLU A 53 10.54 2.33 1.29
C GLU A 53 10.65 0.87 1.73
N LEU A 54 9.53 0.17 1.89
CA LEU A 54 9.48 -1.24 2.25
C LEU A 54 10.15 -2.13 1.18
N LYS A 55 10.05 -1.75 -0.10
CA LYS A 55 10.71 -2.47 -1.20
C LYS A 55 12.22 -2.39 -1.03
N ASN A 56 12.73 -1.19 -0.77
CA ASN A 56 14.15 -0.96 -0.58
C ASN A 56 14.67 -1.64 0.70
N GLU A 57 13.86 -1.70 1.75
CA GLU A 57 14.19 -2.39 3.01
C GLU A 57 14.23 -3.91 2.84
N SER A 58 13.30 -4.50 2.07
CA SER A 58 13.25 -5.94 1.83
C SER A 58 14.29 -6.47 0.84
N ILE A 59 14.96 -5.59 0.08
CA ILE A 59 16.03 -5.96 -0.88
C ILE A 59 17.41 -5.95 -0.20
N LYS A 60 17.52 -5.42 1.03
CA LYS A 60 18.73 -5.46 1.85
C LYS A 60 18.87 -6.76 2.62
#